data_AF-A0A1Z9CCK7-F1
#
_entry.id   AF-A0A1Z9CCK7-F1
#
_cell.length_a   1.000
_cell.length_b   1.000
_cell.length_c   1.000
_cell.angle_alpha   90.00
_cell.angle_beta   90.00
_cell.angle_gamma   90.00
#
_symmetry.space_group_name_H-M   'P 1'
#
loop_
_entity.id
_entity.type
_entity.pdbx_description
1 polymer ?
#
loop_
_entity_poly.entity_id
_entity_poly.type
_entity_poly.pdbx_seq_one_letter_code
_entity_poly.pdbx_strand_id
1 'polypeptide(L)'
;MHNPSTIGYSFTRNFFSDLGILSQENIISVILFAMGLLVVGLNFILYFYSFMKLFNANTFIGKIGKAGSIFGIIGAIFFIIIGFTPHNFVHDSHIIAVNWAFRSFCLASLLLFYSMYNDSRFEWRYALGYLIFSLLIFFYIIVLEFGPSPRDSDFSLVFNVIAQKIIVLVFVLSVFYQSFGNASFLNKHNK
;
A
#
# COMPACT_ATOMS: atom_id res chain seq x y z
N MET A 1 -8.20 1.65 -24.67
CA MET A 1 -7.54 0.62 -23.83
C MET A 1 -8.48 -0.48 -23.35
N HIS A 2 -9.64 -0.65 -23.96
CA HIS A 2 -10.44 -1.86 -23.79
C HIS A 2 -10.55 -2.45 -25.17
N ASN A 3 -10.12 -3.69 -25.35
CA ASN A 3 -10.55 -4.45 -26.51
C ASN A 3 -12.03 -4.78 -26.26
N PRO A 4 -12.98 -4.16 -26.99
CA PRO A 4 -14.41 -4.36 -26.74
C PRO A 4 -14.86 -5.80 -27.02
N SER A 5 -14.02 -6.63 -27.65
CA SER A 5 -14.29 -8.06 -27.85
C SER A 5 -13.79 -8.96 -26.71
N THR A 6 -13.13 -8.39 -25.68
CA THR A 6 -12.71 -9.19 -24.52
C THR A 6 -13.92 -9.52 -23.66
N ILE A 7 -14.25 -10.80 -23.56
CA ILE A 7 -15.32 -11.30 -22.71
C ILE A 7 -14.75 -11.44 -21.29
N GLY A 8 -15.09 -10.50 -20.42
CA GLY A 8 -14.76 -10.55 -18.99
C GLY A 8 -13.37 -10.02 -18.61
N TYR A 9 -12.97 -10.28 -17.36
CA TYR A 9 -11.71 -9.78 -16.78
C TYR A 9 -10.51 -10.63 -17.21
N SER A 10 -9.50 -10.00 -17.79
CA SER A 10 -8.23 -10.64 -18.12
C SER A 10 -7.21 -10.35 -17.02
N PHE A 11 -6.75 -11.39 -16.32
CA PHE A 11 -5.77 -11.21 -15.26
C PHE A 11 -4.58 -10.40 -15.77
N THR A 12 -3.85 -10.85 -16.80
CA THR A 12 -2.60 -10.22 -17.27
C THR A 12 -2.75 -8.86 -17.96
N ARG A 13 -3.98 -8.44 -18.28
CA ARG A 13 -4.24 -7.21 -19.07
C ARG A 13 -5.07 -6.17 -18.34
N ASN A 14 -5.77 -6.55 -17.28
CA ASN A 14 -6.53 -5.64 -16.46
C ASN A 14 -5.79 -5.33 -15.15
N PHE A 15 -5.74 -4.05 -14.82
CA PHE A 15 -5.31 -3.60 -13.51
C PHE A 15 -6.38 -3.94 -12.47
N PHE A 16 -5.98 -4.12 -11.21
CA PHE A 16 -6.96 -4.15 -10.11
C PHE A 16 -7.76 -2.85 -10.04
N SER A 17 -7.17 -1.71 -10.41
CA SER A 17 -7.88 -0.42 -10.50
C SER A 17 -8.92 -0.38 -11.63
N ASP A 18 -8.92 -1.32 -12.57
CA ASP A 18 -9.98 -1.44 -13.58
C ASP A 18 -11.30 -1.89 -12.97
N LEU A 19 -11.27 -2.56 -11.80
CA LEU A 19 -12.48 -2.85 -11.03
C LEU A 19 -13.21 -1.57 -10.62
N GLY A 20 -12.49 -0.46 -10.47
CA GLY A 20 -13.02 0.87 -10.17
C GLY A 20 -13.52 1.67 -11.38
N ILE A 21 -13.60 1.09 -12.59
CA ILE A 21 -14.13 1.78 -13.78
C ILE A 21 -15.64 1.99 -13.63
N LEU A 22 -16.09 3.23 -13.60
CA LEU A 22 -17.51 3.54 -13.49
C LEU A 22 -18.21 3.39 -14.85
N SER A 23 -19.01 2.34 -14.99
CA SER A 23 -19.91 2.08 -16.11
C SER A 23 -21.17 1.33 -15.62
N GLN A 24 -22.26 1.35 -16.39
CA GLN A 24 -23.50 0.64 -16.00
C GLN A 24 -23.29 -0.86 -15.82
N GLU A 25 -22.44 -1.46 -16.64
CA GLU A 25 -22.13 -2.89 -16.62
C GLU A 25 -21.17 -3.28 -15.47
N ASN A 26 -20.45 -2.31 -14.88
CA ASN A 26 -19.41 -2.56 -13.89
C ASN A 26 -19.75 -2.03 -12.48
N ILE A 27 -20.99 -1.56 -12.23
CA ILE A 27 -21.38 -0.92 -10.96
C ILE A 27 -21.04 -1.78 -9.73
N ILE A 28 -21.31 -3.09 -9.79
CA ILE A 28 -21.02 -4.01 -8.67
C ILE A 28 -19.53 -4.03 -8.37
N SER A 29 -18.69 -4.12 -9.40
CA SER A 29 -17.23 -4.14 -9.27
C SER A 29 -16.70 -2.84 -8.66
N VAL A 30 -17.24 -1.70 -9.08
CA VAL A 30 -16.86 -0.38 -8.53
C VAL A 30 -17.19 -0.30 -7.05
N ILE A 31 -18.39 -0.73 -6.65
CA ILE A 31 -18.80 -0.73 -5.25
C ILE A 31 -17.87 -1.64 -4.43
N LEU A 32 -17.57 -2.85 -4.91
CA LEU A 32 -16.68 -3.78 -4.23
C LEU A 32 -15.24 -3.24 -4.12
N PHE A 33 -14.72 -2.62 -5.18
CA PHE A 33 -13.40 -2.00 -5.19
C PHE A 33 -13.31 -0.84 -4.19
N ALA A 34 -14.28 0.07 -4.22
CA ALA A 34 -14.37 1.21 -3.32
C ALA A 34 -14.50 0.76 -1.85
N MET A 35 -15.41 -0.17 -1.57
CA MET A 35 -15.60 -0.72 -0.22
C MET A 35 -14.38 -1.50 0.26
N GLY A 36 -13.73 -2.27 -0.61
CA GLY A 36 -12.49 -2.98 -0.29
C GLY A 36 -11.38 -2.02 0.15
N LEU A 37 -11.12 -0.98 -0.62
CA LEU A 37 -10.11 0.04 -0.29
C LEU A 37 -10.50 0.88 0.93
N LEU A 38 -11.79 1.16 1.14
CA LEU A 38 -12.28 1.80 2.36
C LEU A 38 -11.96 0.96 3.59
N VAL A 39 -12.30 -0.34 3.56
CA VAL A 39 -12.04 -1.27 4.67
C VAL A 39 -10.54 -1.39 4.93
N VAL A 40 -9.73 -1.57 3.89
CA VAL A 40 -8.26 -1.64 4.03
C VAL A 40 -7.70 -0.35 4.62
N GLY A 41 -8.11 0.81 4.09
CA GLY A 41 -7.67 2.11 4.56
C GLY A 41 -8.02 2.36 6.02
N LEU A 42 -9.27 2.11 6.43
CA LEU A 42 -9.69 2.26 7.83
C LEU A 42 -8.93 1.32 8.77
N ASN A 43 -8.72 0.07 8.37
CA ASN A 43 -7.93 -0.88 9.15
C ASN A 43 -6.48 -0.42 9.31
N PHE A 44 -5.86 0.10 8.25
CA PHE A 44 -4.49 0.60 8.32
C PHE A 44 -4.39 1.87 9.16
N ILE A 45 -5.37 2.77 9.10
CA ILE A 45 -5.42 3.96 9.99
C ILE A 45 -5.43 3.50 11.45
N LEU A 46 -6.32 2.56 11.81
CA LEU A 46 -6.40 2.02 13.17
C LEU A 46 -5.11 1.30 13.60
N TYR A 47 -4.54 0.51 12.69
CA TYR A 47 -3.27 -0.19 12.87
C TYR A 47 -2.14 0.78 13.18
N PHE A 48 -1.87 1.75 12.30
CA PHE A 48 -0.76 2.69 12.47
C PHE A 48 -0.99 3.64 13.65
N TYR A 49 -2.24 4.03 13.93
CA TYR A 49 -2.57 4.79 15.13
C TYR A 49 -2.24 4.00 16.42
N SER A 50 -2.55 2.70 16.44
CA SER A 50 -2.22 1.82 17.56
C SER A 50 -0.70 1.58 17.65
N PHE A 51 -0.05 1.37 16.51
CA PHE A 51 1.40 1.15 16.42
C PHE A 51 2.18 2.38 16.90
N MET A 52 1.71 3.58 16.57
CA MET A 52 2.27 4.85 17.06
C MET A 52 2.35 4.91 18.59
N LYS A 53 1.38 4.30 19.30
CA LYS A 53 1.35 4.29 20.77
C LYS A 53 2.44 3.41 21.39
N LEU A 54 2.98 2.43 20.66
CA LEU A 54 4.10 1.60 21.13
C LEU A 54 5.40 2.41 21.29
N PHE A 55 5.53 3.51 20.53
CA PHE A 55 6.63 4.46 20.63
C PHE A 55 6.37 5.51 21.73
N ASN A 56 6.08 5.07 22.95
CA ASN A 56 5.70 5.94 24.07
C ASN A 56 6.88 6.75 24.68
N ALA A 57 8.12 6.29 24.54
CA ALA A 57 9.28 6.99 25.05
C ALA A 57 9.57 8.28 24.26
N ASN A 58 9.96 9.36 24.96
CA ASN A 58 10.33 10.63 24.34
C ASN A 58 11.79 10.63 23.83
N THR A 59 12.18 9.59 23.10
CA THR A 59 13.51 9.45 22.48
C THR A 59 13.46 9.84 21.02
N PHE A 60 14.62 10.15 20.42
CA PHE A 60 14.73 10.41 18.98
C PHE A 60 14.18 9.25 18.15
N ILE A 61 14.53 8.01 18.54
CA ILE A 61 14.06 6.77 17.92
C ILE A 61 12.53 6.67 18.02
N GLY A 62 11.96 6.89 19.20
CA GLY A 62 10.50 6.90 19.38
C GLY A 62 9.78 7.96 18.53
N LYS A 63 10.36 9.16 18.39
CA LYS A 63 9.81 10.19 17.49
C LYS A 63 9.82 9.76 16.02
N ILE A 64 10.88 9.08 15.58
CA ILE A 64 10.94 8.50 14.23
C ILE A 64 9.87 7.43 14.02
N GLY A 65 9.67 6.53 14.99
CA GLY A 65 8.61 5.52 14.93
C GLY A 65 7.21 6.14 14.82
N LYS A 66 6.95 7.24 15.56
CA LYS A 66 5.70 8.01 15.42
C LYS A 66 5.57 8.64 14.03
N ALA A 67 6.63 9.27 13.52
CA ALA A 67 6.63 9.86 12.19
C ALA A 67 6.35 8.81 11.10
N GLY A 68 6.99 7.63 11.19
CA GLY A 68 6.72 6.51 10.30
C GLY A 68 5.27 6.05 10.35
N SER A 69 4.68 5.97 11.56
CA SER A 69 3.27 5.63 11.73
C SER A 69 2.33 6.68 11.13
N ILE A 70 2.65 7.98 11.25
CA ILE A 70 1.88 9.06 10.62
C ILE A 70 1.91 8.93 9.09
N PHE A 71 3.07 8.66 8.48
CA PHE A 71 3.13 8.39 7.04
C PHE A 71 2.32 7.15 6.63
N GLY A 72 2.27 6.12 7.49
CA GLY A 72 1.39 4.97 7.28
C GLY A 72 -0.10 5.35 7.27
N ILE A 73 -0.53 6.24 8.16
CA ILE A 73 -1.89 6.80 8.19
C ILE A 73 -2.16 7.61 6.91
N ILE A 74 -1.23 8.46 6.48
CA ILE A 74 -1.37 9.24 5.24
C ILE A 74 -1.52 8.30 4.04
N GLY A 75 -0.68 7.27 3.93
CA GLY A 75 -0.80 6.26 2.86
C GLY A 75 -2.15 5.54 2.88
N ALA A 76 -2.66 5.21 4.07
CA ALA A 76 -3.96 4.58 4.24
C ALA A 76 -5.13 5.48 3.83
N ILE A 77 -5.05 6.79 4.10
CA ILE A 77 -6.02 7.78 3.60
C ILE A 77 -6.00 7.80 2.06
N PHE A 78 -4.82 7.78 1.44
CA PHE A 78 -4.73 7.73 -0.02
C PHE A 78 -5.30 6.43 -0.61
N PHE A 79 -5.17 5.28 0.06
CA PHE A 79 -5.88 4.06 -0.36
C PHE A 79 -7.40 4.26 -0.39
N ILE A 80 -7.98 4.94 0.59
CA ILE A 80 -9.41 5.28 0.56
C ILE A 80 -9.72 6.17 -0.66
N ILE A 81 -8.93 7.22 -0.88
CA ILE A 81 -9.11 8.15 -2.02
C ILE A 81 -9.06 7.40 -3.36
N ILE A 82 -8.15 6.43 -3.54
CA ILE A 82 -8.05 5.60 -4.75
C ILE A 82 -9.37 4.86 -5.02
N GLY A 83 -10.02 4.33 -3.97
CA GLY A 83 -11.30 3.64 -4.09
C GLY A 83 -12.46 4.51 -4.57
N PHE A 84 -12.39 5.82 -4.29
CA PHE A 84 -13.43 6.80 -4.65
C PHE A 84 -13.04 7.72 -5.82
N THR A 85 -11.94 7.43 -6.51
CA THR A 85 -11.49 8.19 -7.69
C THR A 85 -11.53 7.30 -8.93
N PRO A 86 -12.71 7.08 -9.56
CA PRO A 86 -12.82 6.26 -10.75
C PRO A 86 -11.96 6.84 -11.87
N HIS A 87 -10.95 6.09 -12.30
CA HIS A 87 -9.86 6.61 -13.13
C HIS A 87 -10.30 6.98 -14.56
N ASN A 88 -11.49 6.55 -14.99
CA ASN A 88 -12.09 6.93 -16.27
C ASN A 88 -12.76 8.32 -16.25
N PHE A 89 -12.99 8.92 -15.08
CA PHE A 89 -13.53 10.27 -14.92
C PHE A 89 -12.52 11.26 -14.33
N VAL A 90 -11.74 10.82 -13.34
CA VAL A 90 -10.79 11.65 -12.59
C VAL A 90 -9.39 11.04 -12.61
N HIS A 91 -8.89 10.77 -13.81
CA HIS A 91 -7.63 10.05 -14.04
C HIS A 91 -6.45 10.65 -13.26
N ASP A 92 -6.23 11.97 -13.38
CA ASP A 92 -5.09 12.63 -12.74
C ASP A 92 -5.17 12.55 -11.22
N SER A 93 -6.35 12.76 -10.64
CA SER A 93 -6.57 12.62 -9.20
C SER A 93 -6.30 11.19 -8.72
N HIS A 94 -6.72 10.19 -9.51
CA HIS A 94 -6.44 8.79 -9.22
C HIS A 94 -4.93 8.50 -9.20
N ILE A 95 -4.19 8.93 -10.23
CA ILE A 95 -2.74 8.72 -10.32
C ILE A 95 -2.00 9.45 -9.19
N ILE A 96 -2.40 10.68 -8.86
CA ILE A 96 -1.83 11.42 -7.71
C ILE A 96 -2.05 10.62 -6.42
N ALA A 97 -3.26 10.11 -6.19
CA ALA A 97 -3.57 9.32 -4.99
C ALA A 97 -2.76 8.02 -4.93
N VAL A 98 -2.63 7.29 -6.04
CA VAL A 98 -1.79 6.09 -6.15
C VAL A 98 -0.33 6.42 -5.79
N ASN A 99 0.26 7.43 -6.43
CA ASN A 99 1.66 7.79 -6.21
C ASN A 99 1.92 8.19 -4.75
N TRP A 100 1.05 9.02 -4.17
CA TRP A 100 1.19 9.42 -2.78
C TRP A 100 0.92 8.30 -1.78
N ALA A 101 0.04 7.33 -2.09
CA ALA A 101 -0.10 6.14 -1.26
C ALA A 101 1.23 5.38 -1.16
N PHE A 102 1.82 4.99 -2.31
CA PHE A 102 3.04 4.20 -2.33
C PHE A 102 4.25 4.97 -1.76
N ARG A 103 4.41 6.26 -2.09
CA ARG A 103 5.47 7.11 -1.51
C ARG A 103 5.35 7.22 0.01
N SER A 104 4.13 7.40 0.53
CA SER A 104 3.88 7.47 1.97
C SER A 104 4.20 6.15 2.67
N PHE A 105 3.79 5.01 2.11
CA PHE A 105 4.14 3.70 2.67
C PHE A 105 5.63 3.37 2.59
N CYS A 106 6.31 3.79 1.52
CA CYS A 106 7.77 3.66 1.43
C CYS A 106 8.45 4.40 2.59
N LEU A 107 8.10 5.67 2.79
CA LEU A 107 8.66 6.48 3.87
C LEU A 107 8.28 5.93 5.26
N ALA A 108 7.02 5.50 5.43
CA ALA A 108 6.58 4.84 6.65
C ALA A 108 7.44 3.63 6.98
N SER A 109 7.64 2.73 6.01
CA SER A 109 8.42 1.50 6.21
C SER A 109 9.90 1.76 6.51
N LEU A 110 10.54 2.75 5.87
CA LEU A 110 11.93 3.14 6.18
C LEU A 110 12.07 3.65 7.61
N LEU A 111 11.18 4.57 8.01
CA LEU A 111 11.21 5.17 9.34
C LEU A 111 10.92 4.13 10.42
N LEU A 112 9.95 3.24 10.18
CA LEU A 112 9.63 2.15 11.10
C LEU A 112 10.76 1.12 11.20
N PHE A 113 11.41 0.77 10.09
CA PHE A 113 12.63 -0.05 10.12
C PHE A 113 13.70 0.59 11.01
N TYR A 114 14.06 1.86 10.75
CA TYR A 114 15.07 2.56 11.54
C TYR A 114 14.69 2.61 13.02
N SER A 115 13.43 2.92 13.33
CA SER A 115 12.98 3.01 14.71
C SER A 115 13.02 1.66 15.42
N MET A 116 12.52 0.60 14.79
CA MET A 116 12.43 -0.73 15.41
C MET A 116 13.78 -1.41 15.51
N TYR A 117 14.66 -1.22 14.52
CA TYR A 117 16.00 -1.81 14.53
C TYR A 117 16.86 -1.26 15.68
N ASN A 118 16.67 0.01 16.03
CA ASN A 118 17.41 0.68 17.09
C ASN A 118 16.69 0.66 18.47
N ASP A 119 15.55 0.00 18.58
CA ASP A 119 14.78 -0.11 19.82
C ASP A 119 14.75 -1.57 20.30
N SER A 120 15.47 -1.87 21.37
CA SER A 120 15.67 -3.22 21.91
C SER A 120 14.39 -3.92 22.39
N ARG A 121 13.28 -3.18 22.49
CA ARG A 121 11.95 -3.74 22.78
C ARG A 121 11.38 -4.52 21.60
N PHE A 122 11.73 -4.12 20.36
CA PHE A 122 11.30 -4.80 19.15
C PHE A 122 12.31 -5.87 18.71
N GLU A 123 11.83 -6.94 18.09
CA GLU A 123 12.73 -7.95 17.52
C GLU A 123 13.22 -7.53 16.13
N TRP A 124 14.53 -7.68 15.91
CA TRP A 124 15.20 -7.25 14.69
C TRP A 124 14.62 -7.86 13.40
N ARG A 125 14.09 -9.09 13.46
CA ARG A 125 13.48 -9.78 12.30
C ARG A 125 12.26 -9.02 11.74
N TYR A 126 11.44 -8.42 12.60
CA TYR A 126 10.28 -7.65 12.17
C TYR A 126 10.69 -6.28 11.63
N ALA A 127 11.73 -5.68 12.20
CA ALA A 127 12.36 -4.49 11.61
C ALA A 127 12.86 -4.78 10.18
N LEU A 128 13.56 -5.90 9.96
CA LEU A 128 13.98 -6.30 8.61
C LEU A 128 12.81 -6.52 7.65
N GLY A 129 11.66 -7.01 8.13
CA GLY A 129 10.46 -7.06 7.31
C GLY A 129 10.07 -5.69 6.75
N TYR A 130 10.20 -4.61 7.53
CA TYR A 130 9.93 -3.25 7.07
C TYR A 130 10.99 -2.76 6.07
N LEU A 131 12.26 -3.15 6.24
CA LEU A 131 13.31 -2.85 5.26
C LEU A 131 13.05 -3.53 3.91
N ILE A 132 12.76 -4.83 3.92
CA ILE A 132 12.46 -5.59 2.69
C ILE A 132 11.23 -4.98 2.01
N PHE A 133 10.19 -4.68 2.78
CA PHE A 133 8.98 -4.05 2.26
C PHE A 133 9.26 -2.68 1.63
N SER A 134 10.09 -1.85 2.28
CA SER A 134 10.51 -0.55 1.74
C SER A 134 11.21 -0.70 0.40
N LEU A 135 12.18 -1.62 0.28
CA LEU A 135 12.94 -1.83 -0.96
C LEU A 135 12.01 -2.25 -2.10
N LEU A 136 11.06 -3.15 -1.84
CA LEU A 136 10.09 -3.59 -2.84
C LEU A 136 9.14 -2.47 -3.28
N ILE A 137 8.65 -1.65 -2.34
CA ILE A 137 7.85 -0.47 -2.70
C ILE A 137 8.70 0.54 -3.48
N PHE A 138 9.95 0.76 -3.09
CA PHE A 138 10.84 1.68 -3.78
C PHE A 138 11.05 1.28 -5.25
N PHE A 139 11.27 -0.01 -5.53
CA PHE A 139 11.31 -0.51 -6.91
C PHE A 139 9.98 -0.33 -7.64
N TYR A 140 8.84 -0.52 -6.97
CA TYR A 140 7.55 -0.24 -7.58
C TYR A 140 7.33 1.26 -7.86
N ILE A 141 7.82 2.16 -7.01
CA ILE A 141 7.81 3.60 -7.28
C ILE A 141 8.66 3.90 -8.52
N ILE A 142 9.83 3.28 -8.68
CA ILE A 142 10.62 3.43 -9.91
C ILE A 142 9.82 3.00 -11.14
N VAL A 143 9.05 1.91 -11.05
CA VAL A 143 8.14 1.48 -12.12
C VAL A 143 7.06 2.53 -12.40
N LEU A 144 6.47 3.15 -11.37
CA LEU A 144 5.46 4.20 -11.54
C LEU A 144 6.01 5.48 -12.20
N GLU A 145 7.23 5.89 -11.84
CA GLU A 145 7.83 7.14 -12.33
C GLU A 145 8.54 7.00 -13.68
N PHE A 146 9.20 5.87 -13.90
CA PHE A 146 10.11 5.68 -15.03
C PHE A 146 9.76 4.47 -15.91
N GLY A 147 8.73 3.70 -15.55
CA GLY A 147 8.25 2.58 -16.36
C GLY A 147 7.64 3.05 -17.68
N PRO A 148 7.57 2.16 -18.68
CA PRO A 148 6.95 2.48 -19.96
C PRO A 148 5.45 2.75 -19.75
N SER A 149 4.87 3.67 -20.53
CA SER A 149 3.45 3.94 -20.40
C SER A 149 2.66 2.69 -20.80
N PRO A 150 1.59 2.31 -20.06
CA PRO A 150 0.76 1.18 -20.44
C PRO A 150 0.15 1.32 -21.84
N ARG A 151 0.18 2.53 -22.44
CA ARG A 151 -0.38 2.82 -23.77
C ARG A 151 0.59 2.58 -24.92
N ASP A 152 1.86 2.40 -24.62
CA ASP A 152 2.90 2.39 -25.65
C ASP A 152 2.93 1.07 -26.41
N SER A 153 2.69 -0.05 -25.70
CA SER A 153 2.65 -1.39 -26.32
C SER A 153 1.91 -2.39 -25.44
N ASP A 154 1.60 -3.55 -26.02
CA ASP A 154 1.04 -4.69 -25.30
C ASP A 154 1.93 -5.17 -24.15
N PHE A 155 3.24 -5.20 -24.40
CA PHE A 155 4.23 -5.54 -23.39
C PHE A 155 4.22 -4.52 -22.24
N SER A 156 4.16 -3.22 -22.56
CA SER A 156 4.11 -2.15 -21.55
C SER A 156 2.87 -2.27 -20.67
N LEU A 157 1.71 -2.60 -21.26
CA LEU A 157 0.48 -2.86 -20.51
C LEU A 157 0.66 -4.03 -19.54
N VAL A 158 1.07 -5.19 -20.06
CA VAL A 158 1.25 -6.40 -19.25
C VAL A 158 2.28 -6.18 -18.13
N PHE A 159 3.39 -5.50 -18.43
CA PHE A 159 4.43 -5.18 -17.46
C PHE A 159 3.86 -4.40 -16.27
N ASN A 160 3.13 -3.31 -16.53
CA ASN A 160 2.53 -2.49 -15.48
C ASN A 160 1.45 -3.24 -14.68
N VAL A 161 0.62 -4.03 -15.36
CA VAL A 161 -0.43 -4.84 -14.72
C VAL A 161 0.18 -5.90 -13.78
N ILE A 162 1.24 -6.56 -14.22
CA ILE A 162 1.94 -7.56 -13.40
C ILE A 162 2.66 -6.88 -12.23
N ALA A 163 3.35 -5.76 -12.45
CA ALA A 163 4.01 -5.00 -11.40
C ALA A 163 3.03 -4.57 -10.30
N GLN A 164 1.84 -4.08 -10.68
CA GLN A 164 0.78 -3.70 -9.72
C GLN A 164 0.35 -4.90 -8.85
N LYS A 165 0.13 -6.08 -9.43
CA LYS A 165 -0.27 -7.24 -8.64
C LYS A 165 0.81 -7.73 -7.70
N ILE A 166 2.06 -7.73 -8.17
CA ILE A 166 3.21 -8.12 -7.35
C ILE A 166 3.26 -7.20 -6.13
N ILE A 167 3.19 -5.88 -6.30
CA ILE A 167 3.28 -4.99 -5.15
C ILE A 167 2.07 -5.12 -4.21
N VAL A 168 0.86 -5.36 -4.74
CA VAL A 168 -0.32 -5.64 -3.91
C VAL A 168 -0.13 -6.92 -3.09
N LEU A 169 0.39 -7.99 -3.69
CA LEU A 169 0.69 -9.23 -2.98
C LEU A 169 1.78 -9.01 -1.91
N VAL A 170 2.82 -8.24 -2.23
CA VAL A 170 3.86 -7.84 -1.27
C VAL A 170 3.26 -7.08 -0.09
N PHE A 171 2.29 -6.19 -0.31
CA PHE A 171 1.55 -5.51 0.76
C PHE A 171 0.84 -6.51 1.67
N VAL A 172 0.07 -7.44 1.10
CA VAL A 172 -0.68 -8.44 1.87
C VAL A 172 0.26 -9.29 2.72
N LEU A 173 1.35 -9.79 2.13
CA LEU A 173 2.35 -10.60 2.82
C LEU A 173 3.09 -9.82 3.90
N SER A 174 3.44 -8.55 3.63
CA SER A 174 4.08 -7.66 4.60
C SER A 174 3.20 -7.43 5.81
N VAL A 175 1.91 -7.10 5.61
CA VAL A 175 0.95 -6.90 6.70
C VAL A 175 0.80 -8.16 7.55
N PHE A 176 0.66 -9.32 6.90
CA PHE A 176 0.57 -10.60 7.59
C PHE A 176 1.82 -10.88 8.43
N TYR A 177 3.01 -10.69 7.86
CA TYR A 177 4.28 -10.88 8.56
C TYR A 177 4.46 -9.92 9.75
N GLN A 178 4.15 -8.63 9.56
CA GLN A 178 4.30 -7.62 10.61
C GLN A 178 3.29 -7.76 11.75
N SER A 179 2.13 -8.34 11.48
CA SER A 179 1.13 -8.63 12.51
C SER A 179 1.67 -9.58 13.58
N PHE A 180 2.51 -10.55 13.22
CA PHE A 180 3.21 -11.41 14.18
C PHE A 180 4.22 -10.62 15.04
N GLY A 181 4.86 -9.61 14.47
CA GLY A 181 5.80 -8.76 15.20
C GLY A 181 5.14 -7.97 16.31
N ASN A 182 3.97 -7.40 16.02
CA ASN A 182 3.19 -6.68 17.02
C ASN A 182 2.64 -7.60 18.11
N ALA A 183 2.17 -8.79 17.73
CA ALA A 183 1.73 -9.79 18.70
C ALA A 183 2.88 -10.21 19.63
N SER A 184 4.09 -10.41 19.08
CA SER A 184 5.27 -10.75 19.89
C SER A 184 5.64 -9.63 20.88
N PHE A 185 5.62 -8.37 20.43
CA PHE A 185 5.87 -7.21 21.30
C PHE A 185 4.86 -7.15 22.46
N LEU A 186 3.56 -7.26 22.17
CA LEU A 186 2.51 -7.18 23.19
C LEU A 186 2.63 -8.32 24.21
N ASN A 187 2.89 -9.55 23.77
CA ASN A 187 3.04 -10.71 24.65
C ASN A 187 4.24 -10.57 25.60
N LYS A 188 5.30 -9.87 25.19
CA LYS A 188 6.51 -9.63 26.00
C LYS A 188 6.32 -8.51 27.04
N HIS A 189 5.43 -7.56 26.77
CA HIS A 189 5.33 -6.30 27.53
C HIS A 189 3.99 -6.05 28.24
N ASN A 190 2.96 -6.86 27.99
CA ASN A 190 1.66 -6.82 28.70
C ASN A 190 1.49 -7.97 29.71
N LYS A 191 2.58 -8.41 30.35
CA LYS A 191 2.52 -9.23 31.57
C LYS A 191 2.70 -8.35 32.80
#